data_AF-A0A967WTZ5-F1
#
_entry.id   AF-A0A967WTZ5-F1
#
_cell.length_a   1.000
_cell.length_b   1.000
_cell.length_c   1.000
_cell.angle_alpha   90.00
_cell.angle_beta   90.00
_cell.angle_gamma   90.00
#
_symmetry.space_group_name_H-M   'P 1'
#
loop_
_entity.id
_entity.type
_entity.pdbx_description
1 polymer ?
#
loop_
_entity_poly.entity_id
_entity_poly.type
_entity_poly.pdbx_seq_one_letter_code
_entity_poly.pdbx_strand_id
1 'polypeptide(L)'
;QYERTYVLLPPDADAAWALAVVEGGWDQRRYTIGSSADDAGIGDLDVRRVVAVNPGRWSGDLQAFFEEHYDGVEYLSIEAGTPDELVDKLKQM
;
A
#
# COMPACT_ATOMS: atom_id res chain seq x y z
N GLN A 1 11.37 -14.71 7.82
CA GLN A 1 10.78 -13.78 8.80
C GLN A 1 9.31 -13.49 8.39
N TYR A 2 8.54 -12.66 9.11
CA TYR A 2 7.19 -12.26 8.68
C TYR A 2 7.27 -11.33 7.46
N GLU A 3 6.63 -11.69 6.34
CA GLU A 3 6.53 -10.81 5.18
C GLU A 3 5.49 -9.72 5.45
N ARG A 4 5.91 -8.44 5.45
CA ARG A 4 4.98 -7.32 5.61
C ARG A 4 4.65 -6.73 4.26
N THR A 5 3.35 -6.75 3.92
CA THR A 5 2.78 -5.90 2.88
C THR A 5 2.05 -4.73 3.53
N TYR A 6 2.47 -3.52 3.18
CA TYR A 6 1.85 -2.26 3.58
C TYR A 6 1.08 -1.68 2.40
N VAL A 7 -0.23 -1.55 2.55
CA VAL A 7 -1.09 -0.88 1.57
C VAL A 7 -1.14 0.61 1.92
N LEU A 8 -0.52 1.42 1.06
CA LEU A 8 -0.38 2.86 1.22
C LEU A 8 -1.53 3.56 0.51
N LEU A 9 -2.42 4.17 1.29
CA LEU A 9 -3.57 4.95 0.79
C LEU A 9 -3.14 6.37 0.43
N PRO A 10 -3.76 6.99 -0.60
CA PRO A 10 -3.46 8.36 -0.98
C PRO A 10 -3.94 9.38 0.08
N PRO A 11 -3.39 10.61 0.08
CA PRO A 11 -3.64 11.60 1.14
C PRO A 11 -5.11 12.02 1.30
N ASP A 12 -5.89 11.87 0.24
CA ASP A 12 -7.31 12.21 0.15
C ASP A 12 -8.23 10.97 0.21
N ALA A 13 -7.69 9.80 0.60
CA ALA A 13 -8.49 8.62 0.93
C ALA A 13 -9.28 8.82 2.23
N ASP A 14 -10.54 8.41 2.21
CA ASP A 14 -11.41 8.41 3.38
C ASP A 14 -11.52 7.01 4.02
N ALA A 15 -12.42 6.88 4.99
CA ALA A 15 -12.65 5.62 5.70
C ALA A 15 -13.12 4.48 4.80
N ALA A 16 -13.82 4.76 3.68
CA ALA A 16 -14.29 3.72 2.78
C ALA A 16 -13.12 3.03 2.08
N TRP A 17 -12.09 3.78 1.69
CA TRP A 17 -10.84 3.23 1.15
C TRP A 17 -10.10 2.37 2.18
N ALA A 18 -10.05 2.78 3.44
CA ALA A 18 -9.44 1.96 4.50
C ALA A 18 -10.20 0.66 4.73
N LEU A 19 -11.53 0.69 4.74
CA LEU A 19 -12.38 -0.50 4.86
C LEU A 19 -12.21 -1.45 3.67
N ALA A 20 -12.05 -0.92 2.46
CA ALA A 20 -11.77 -1.72 1.27
C ALA A 20 -10.49 -2.54 1.41
N VAL A 21 -9.44 -1.97 2.01
CA VAL A 21 -8.20 -2.72 2.27
C VAL A 21 -8.40 -3.81 3.33
N VAL A 22 -9.17 -3.52 4.39
CA VAL A 22 -9.51 -4.53 5.41
C VAL A 22 -10.26 -5.69 4.76
N GLU A 23 -11.31 -5.40 3.98
CA GLU A 23 -12.10 -6.45 3.32
C GLU A 23 -11.29 -7.22 2.27
N GLY A 24 -10.46 -6.53 1.49
CA GLY A 24 -9.71 -7.12 0.39
C GLY A 24 -8.48 -7.92 0.83
N GLY A 25 -7.87 -7.60 1.97
CA GLY A 25 -6.54 -8.11 2.33
C GLY A 25 -6.35 -8.64 3.75
N TRP A 26 -7.23 -8.30 4.72
CA TRP A 26 -6.97 -8.62 6.12
C TRP A 26 -7.01 -10.12 6.42
N ASP A 27 -8.10 -10.79 6.07
CA ASP A 27 -8.30 -12.19 6.48
C ASP A 27 -7.30 -13.15 5.84
N GLN A 28 -6.93 -12.92 4.59
CA GLN A 28 -6.03 -13.79 3.83
C GLN A 28 -4.56 -13.48 4.08
N ARG A 29 -4.19 -12.19 4.20
CA ARG A 29 -2.79 -11.74 4.09
C ARG A 29 -2.34 -10.81 5.20
N ARG A 30 -3.26 -10.38 6.07
CA ARG A 30 -2.95 -9.49 7.21
C ARG A 30 -2.19 -8.24 6.80
N TYR A 31 -2.63 -7.63 5.68
CA TYR A 31 -2.05 -6.40 5.18
C TYR A 31 -2.08 -5.30 6.24
N THR A 32 -0.97 -4.57 6.34
CA THR A 32 -0.89 -3.32 7.11
C THR A 32 -1.46 -2.19 6.26
N ILE A 33 -2.18 -1.26 6.87
CA ILE A 33 -2.87 -0.17 6.18
C ILE A 33 -2.40 1.15 6.78
N GLY A 34 -2.10 2.13 5.95
CA GLY A 34 -1.92 3.51 6.41
C GLY A 34 -1.66 4.48 5.27
N SER A 35 -1.32 5.71 5.64
CA SER A 35 -1.24 6.87 4.72
C SER A 35 0.09 7.61 4.78
N SER A 36 1.11 7.01 5.41
CA SER A 36 2.45 7.58 5.57
C SER A 36 3.44 6.78 4.72
N ALA A 37 4.04 7.45 3.73
CA ALA A 37 5.03 6.81 2.85
C ALA A 37 6.28 6.40 3.65
N ASP A 38 6.72 7.22 4.60
CA ASP A 38 7.85 6.90 5.48
C ASP A 38 7.58 5.65 6.33
N ASP A 39 6.39 5.52 6.91
CA ASP A 39 6.01 4.35 7.72
C ASP A 39 5.93 3.07 6.87
N ALA A 40 5.58 3.21 5.59
CA ALA A 40 5.49 2.07 4.68
C ALA A 40 6.88 1.45 4.40
N GLY A 41 7.93 2.27 4.30
CA GLY A 41 9.29 1.86 3.94
C GLY A 41 10.18 1.43 5.12
N ILE A 42 9.86 1.84 6.35
CA ILE A 42 10.73 1.61 7.52
C ILE A 42 10.59 0.20 8.12
N GLY A 43 11.70 -0.34 8.64
CA GLY A 43 11.73 -1.58 9.43
C GLY A 43 12.91 -2.48 9.06
N ASP A 44 13.33 -3.32 10.00
CA ASP A 44 14.34 -4.36 9.78
C ASP A 44 13.64 -5.67 9.41
N LEU A 45 13.14 -5.74 8.16
CA LEU A 45 12.43 -6.90 7.63
C LEU A 45 13.06 -7.43 6.34
N ASP A 46 13.12 -8.75 6.19
CA ASP A 46 13.53 -9.51 5.01
C ASP A 46 12.70 -9.09 3.79
N VAL A 47 11.39 -8.83 3.99
CA VAL A 47 10.47 -8.38 2.95
C VAL A 47 9.69 -7.16 3.44
N ARG A 48 9.92 -6.03 2.76
CA ARG A 48 9.20 -4.78 2.94
C ARG A 48 8.48 -4.43 1.64
N ARG A 49 7.24 -4.88 1.51
CA ARG A 49 6.43 -4.61 0.32
C ARG A 49 5.49 -3.45 0.56
N VAL A 50 5.46 -2.51 -0.38
CA VAL A 50 4.51 -1.39 -0.40
C VAL A 50 3.61 -1.55 -1.62
N VAL A 51 2.30 -1.53 -1.39
CA VAL A 51 1.26 -1.47 -2.43
C VAL A 51 0.66 -0.07 -2.38
N ALA A 52 1.10 0.81 -3.28
CA ALA A 52 0.59 2.17 -3.38
C ALA A 52 -0.75 2.19 -4.14
N VAL A 53 -1.82 2.61 -3.47
CA VAL A 53 -3.14 2.79 -4.08
C VAL A 53 -3.21 4.17 -4.72
N ASN A 54 -3.58 4.20 -6.00
CA ASN A 54 -3.74 5.42 -6.79
C ASN A 54 -2.55 6.39 -6.61
N PRO A 55 -1.30 5.97 -6.92
CA PRO A 55 -0.10 6.78 -6.66
C PRO A 55 -0.15 8.16 -7.33
N GLY A 56 -0.88 8.31 -8.44
CA GLY A 56 -1.11 9.61 -9.09
C GLY A 56 -1.86 10.65 -8.24
N ARG A 57 -2.45 10.26 -7.10
CA ARG A 57 -3.06 11.17 -6.11
C ARG A 57 -2.04 11.75 -5.10
N TRP A 58 -0.77 11.33 -5.18
CA TRP A 58 0.32 11.94 -4.42
C TRP A 58 0.96 13.09 -5.21
N SER A 59 1.50 14.10 -4.50
CA SER A 59 2.16 15.25 -5.13
C SER A 59 3.58 14.98 -5.63
N GLY A 60 4.02 13.72 -5.68
CA GLY A 60 5.36 13.31 -6.10
C GLY A 60 5.40 11.85 -6.57
N ASP A 61 6.55 11.44 -7.08
CA ASP A 61 6.78 10.07 -7.54
C ASP A 61 7.14 9.17 -6.35
N LEU A 62 6.16 8.37 -5.93
CA LEU A 62 6.35 7.43 -4.82
C LEU A 62 7.40 6.35 -5.13
N GLN A 63 7.51 5.91 -6.39
CA GLN A 63 8.50 4.89 -6.73
C GLN A 63 9.91 5.46 -6.56
N ALA A 64 10.17 6.65 -7.12
CA ALA A 64 11.45 7.33 -6.97
C ALA A 64 11.76 7.62 -5.48
N PHE A 65 10.75 8.00 -4.69
CA PHE A 65 10.90 8.21 -3.25
C PHE A 65 11.39 6.95 -2.51
N PHE A 66 10.78 5.79 -2.76
CA PHE A 66 11.19 4.55 -2.12
C PHE A 66 12.58 4.08 -2.60
N GLU A 67 12.89 4.25 -3.89
CA GLU A 67 14.21 3.92 -4.44
C GLU A 67 15.32 4.80 -3.82
N GLU A 68 15.05 6.08 -3.55
CA GLU A 68 16.03 7.00 -2.96
C GLU A 68 16.23 6.78 -1.46
N HIS A 69 15.15 6.56 -0.71
CA HIS A 69 15.18 6.63 0.76
C HIS A 69 15.09 5.27 1.47
N TYR A 70 14.56 4.24 0.81
CA TYR A 70 14.23 2.96 1.43
C TYR A 70 14.69 1.78 0.56
N ASP A 71 16.01 1.62 0.44
CA ASP A 71 16.60 0.50 -0.31
C ASP A 71 16.05 -0.85 0.15
N GLY A 72 15.76 -1.71 -0.83
CA GLY A 72 15.15 -3.03 -0.62
C GLY A 72 13.63 -3.04 -0.40
N VAL A 73 12.91 -1.91 -0.54
CA VAL A 73 11.45 -1.92 -0.61
C VAL A 73 10.97 -2.50 -1.94
N GLU A 74 10.08 -3.49 -1.87
CA GLU A 74 9.34 -3.97 -3.04
C GLU A 74 8.15 -3.05 -3.30
N TYR A 75 8.25 -2.22 -4.33
CA TYR A 75 7.20 -1.29 -4.70
C TYR A 75 6.23 -1.89 -5.74
N LEU A 76 4.94 -1.87 -5.43
CA LEU A 76 3.84 -2.20 -6.33
C LEU A 76 2.81 -1.07 -6.32
N SER A 77 2.05 -0.91 -7.40
CA SER A 77 0.95 0.05 -7.48
C SER A 77 -0.35 -0.61 -7.91
N ILE A 78 -1.47 -0.06 -7.42
CA ILE A 78 -2.82 -0.41 -7.84
C ILE A 78 -3.56 0.88 -8.18
N GLU A 79 -4.10 0.97 -9.40
CA GLU A 79 -5.11 1.96 -9.75
C GLU A 79 -6.49 1.38 -9.45
N ALA A 80 -7.37 2.14 -8.80
CA ALA A 80 -8.76 1.79 -8.54
C ALA A 80 -9.61 3.08 -8.51
N GLY A 81 -10.69 3.11 -9.27
CA GLY A 81 -11.62 4.24 -9.33
C GLY A 81 -12.58 4.30 -8.14
N THR A 82 -12.81 3.18 -7.46
CA THR A 82 -13.71 3.08 -6.30
C THR A 82 -13.14 2.17 -5.20
N PRO A 83 -13.62 2.29 -3.95
CA PRO A 83 -13.28 1.35 -2.88
C PRO A 83 -13.61 -0.11 -3.23
N ASP A 84 -14.76 -0.37 -3.84
CA ASP A 84 -15.15 -1.74 -4.24
C ASP A 84 -14.18 -2.33 -5.29
N GLU A 85 -13.73 -1.52 -6.25
CA GLU A 85 -12.71 -1.96 -7.21
C GLU A 85 -11.39 -2.29 -6.51
N LEU A 86 -11.01 -1.53 -5.48
CA LEU A 86 -9.83 -1.84 -4.67
C LEU A 86 -9.98 -3.17 -3.93
N VAL A 87 -11.15 -3.47 -3.36
CA VAL A 87 -11.43 -4.77 -2.71
C VAL A 87 -11.15 -5.92 -3.68
N ASP A 88 -11.71 -5.84 -4.88
CA ASP A 88 -11.58 -6.90 -5.88
C ASP A 88 -10.13 -7.09 -6.33
N LYS A 89 -9.38 -5.99 -6.52
CA LYS A 89 -7.97 -6.06 -6.91
C LYS A 89 -7.09 -6.66 -5.81
N LEU A 90 -7.31 -6.29 -4.55
CA LEU A 90 -6.55 -6.84 -3.43
C LEU A 90 -6.82 -8.34 -3.21
N LYS A 91 -8.05 -8.80 -3.47
CA LYS A 91 -8.41 -10.24 -3.42
C LYS A 91 -7.72 -11.07 -4.53
N GLN A 92 -7.27 -10.43 -5.61
CA GLN A 92 -6.69 -11.09 -6.79
C GLN A 92 -5.17 -10.99 -6.88
N MET A 93 -4.54 -10.11 -6.09
CA MET A 93 -3.11 -10.18 -5.85
C MET A 93 -2.77 -11.54 -5.26
#